data_AF-A0A5X2J8Z2-F1
#
_entry.id   AF-A0A5X2J8Z2-F1
#
_cell.length_a   1.000
_cell.length_b   1.000
_cell.length_c   1.000
_cell.angle_alpha   90.00
_cell.angle_beta   90.00
_cell.angle_gamma   90.00
#
_symmetry.space_group_name_H-M   'P 1'
#
loop_
_entity.id
_entity.type
_entity.pdbx_description
1 polymer ?
#
loop_
_entity_poly.entity_id
_entity_poly.type
_entity_poly.pdbx_seq_one_letter_code
_entity_poly.pdbx_strand_id
1 'polypeptide(L)'
;MNTIWHYSPLLAALLTPIFAANADELQAQQYGDFTDYVLALSWQTGFCQSQHERRHREPDECRLQKEPANKADFLTVHGLWPGLPKSIAARGVDQRRWQRFGCATRPIPNLPEVKASR
;
A
#
# COMPACT_ATOMS: atom_id res chain seq x y z
N MET A 1 20.15 -46.91 38.05
CA MET A 1 20.61 -45.56 37.66
C MET A 1 20.50 -45.46 36.14
N ASN A 2 19.62 -44.60 35.62
CA ASN A 2 19.63 -43.96 34.28
C ASN A 2 18.19 -43.72 33.76
N THR A 3 17.50 -42.76 34.37
CA THR A 3 16.17 -42.28 33.93
C THR A 3 16.19 -40.79 33.58
N ILE A 4 17.34 -40.26 33.15
CA ILE A 4 17.51 -38.80 32.93
C ILE A 4 17.53 -38.43 31.43
N TRP A 5 17.63 -39.39 30.51
CA TRP A 5 17.90 -39.10 29.09
C TRP A 5 16.66 -38.86 28.19
N HIS A 6 15.46 -38.71 28.74
CA HIS A 6 14.22 -38.60 27.93
C HIS A 6 13.58 -37.21 27.93
N TYR A 7 14.12 -36.24 28.68
CA TYR A 7 13.53 -34.89 28.78
C TYR A 7 14.26 -33.81 27.97
N SER A 8 15.37 -34.14 27.30
CA SER A 8 16.18 -33.14 26.57
C SER A 8 15.56 -32.52 25.30
N PRO A 9 14.61 -33.10 24.55
CA PRO A 9 14.06 -32.39 23.38
C PRO A 9 12.95 -31.41 23.77
N LEU A 10 12.32 -31.57 24.95
CA LEU A 10 11.22 -30.71 25.40
C LEU A 10 11.70 -29.33 25.89
N LEU A 11 12.96 -29.21 26.33
CA LEU A 11 13.51 -27.92 26.78
C LEU A 11 13.89 -26.98 25.62
N ALA A 12 14.14 -27.52 24.41
CA ALA A 12 14.61 -26.72 23.27
C ALA A 12 13.48 -25.93 22.58
N ALA A 13 12.21 -26.32 22.75
CA ALA A 13 11.08 -25.63 22.14
C ALA A 13 10.68 -24.32 22.85
N LEU A 14 11.06 -24.17 24.13
CA LEU A 14 10.70 -23.00 24.96
C LEU A 14 11.59 -21.77 24.76
N LEU A 15 12.68 -21.89 24.01
CA LEU A 15 13.66 -20.81 23.78
C LEU A 15 13.57 -20.20 22.38
N THR A 16 12.52 -20.48 21.61
CA THR A 16 12.30 -19.76 20.34
C THR A 16 11.66 -18.40 20.65
N PRO A 17 12.39 -17.27 20.49
CA PRO A 17 11.74 -15.97 20.55
C PRO A 17 10.69 -15.89 19.45
N ILE A 18 9.44 -15.70 19.85
CA ILE A 18 8.36 -15.34 18.94
C ILE A 18 8.69 -13.93 18.45
N PHE A 19 9.40 -13.81 17.34
CA PHE A 19 9.54 -12.55 16.65
C PHE A 19 8.18 -12.19 16.07
N ALA A 20 7.38 -11.45 16.84
CA ALA A 20 6.28 -10.69 16.27
C ALA A 20 6.91 -9.65 15.35
N ALA A 21 6.74 -9.82 14.03
CA ALA A 21 7.07 -8.79 13.06
C ALA A 21 6.09 -7.62 13.27
N ASN A 22 6.45 -6.72 14.18
CA ASN A 22 5.76 -5.45 14.32
C ASN A 22 6.29 -4.55 13.19
N ALA A 23 5.39 -4.14 12.30
CA ALA A 23 5.73 -3.05 11.39
C ALA A 23 5.86 -1.78 12.23
N ASP A 24 6.91 -0.99 11.96
CA ASP A 24 6.99 0.36 12.51
C ASP A 24 5.75 1.16 12.10
N GLU A 25 5.36 2.09 12.96
CA GLU A 25 4.27 3.00 12.66
C GLU A 25 4.57 3.78 11.38
N LEU A 26 3.60 3.87 10.47
CA LEU A 26 3.74 4.67 9.26
C LEU A 26 3.77 6.16 9.64
N GLN A 27 4.96 6.73 9.70
CA GLN A 27 5.18 8.12 10.05
C GLN A 27 5.84 8.90 8.89
N ALA A 28 5.31 10.09 8.61
CA ALA A 28 5.90 10.98 7.61
C ALA A 28 7.16 11.66 8.17
N GLN A 29 8.30 11.48 7.50
CA GLN A 29 9.55 12.16 7.86
C GLN A 29 9.56 13.65 7.49
N GLN A 30 8.73 14.05 6.52
CA GLN A 30 8.58 15.42 6.04
C GLN A 30 7.16 15.64 5.51
N TYR A 31 6.69 16.89 5.51
CA TYR A 31 5.34 17.25 5.07
C TYR A 31 4.23 16.45 5.77
N GLY A 32 4.43 16.11 7.05
CA GLY A 32 3.48 15.33 7.87
C GLY A 32 2.27 16.14 8.36
N ASP A 33 2.15 17.40 7.96
CA ASP A 33 1.11 18.32 8.41
C ASP A 33 -0.15 18.27 7.53
N PHE A 34 -0.56 17.07 7.16
CA PHE A 34 -1.87 16.72 6.61
C PHE A 34 -2.74 16.05 7.70
N THR A 35 -4.05 15.99 7.50
CA THR A 35 -5.01 15.56 8.54
C THR A 35 -5.52 14.14 8.37
N ASP A 36 -5.41 13.58 7.18
CA ASP A 36 -6.11 12.37 6.78
C ASP A 36 -5.38 11.64 5.65
N TYR A 37 -5.74 10.37 5.50
CA TYR A 37 -5.39 9.56 4.35
C TYR A 37 -6.65 9.09 3.63
N VAL A 38 -6.57 9.00 2.31
CA VAL A 38 -7.54 8.26 1.50
C VAL A 38 -7.01 6.85 1.30
N LEU A 39 -7.68 5.86 1.90
CA LEU A 39 -7.51 4.45 1.55
C LEU A 39 -8.33 4.17 0.30
N ALA A 40 -7.68 4.15 -0.86
CA ALA A 40 -8.29 3.83 -2.12
C ALA A 40 -8.35 2.31 -2.28
N LEU A 41 -9.56 1.76 -2.36
CA LEU A 41 -9.81 0.35 -2.65
C LEU A 41 -10.45 0.23 -4.03
N SER A 42 -9.93 -0.69 -4.84
CA SER A 42 -10.50 -1.03 -6.13
C SER A 42 -11.38 -2.27 -5.97
N TRP A 43 -12.55 -2.25 -6.60
CA TRP A 43 -13.25 -3.49 -6.90
C TRP A 43 -12.64 -4.08 -8.17
N GLN A 44 -11.76 -5.08 -8.03
CA GLN A 44 -10.83 -5.52 -9.09
C GLN A 44 -11.54 -5.96 -10.37
N THR A 45 -12.65 -6.71 -10.25
CA THR A 45 -13.45 -7.11 -11.43
C THR A 45 -14.04 -5.91 -12.15
N GLY A 46 -14.55 -4.91 -11.41
CA GLY A 46 -15.08 -3.67 -11.99
C GLY A 46 -13.98 -2.81 -12.63
N PHE A 47 -12.80 -2.75 -12.02
CA PHE A 47 -11.63 -2.11 -12.61
C PHE A 47 -11.27 -2.76 -13.95
N CYS A 48 -11.13 -4.09 -13.98
CA CYS A 48 -10.78 -4.82 -15.19
C CYS A 48 -11.85 -4.69 -16.29
N GLN A 49 -13.13 -4.74 -15.92
CA GLN A 49 -14.22 -4.46 -16.84
C GLN A 49 -14.09 -3.05 -17.46
N SER A 50 -13.82 -2.03 -16.65
CA SER A 50 -13.68 -0.65 -17.14
C SER A 50 -12.49 -0.47 -18.10
N GLN A 51 -11.40 -1.22 -17.88
CA GLN A 51 -10.24 -1.22 -18.77
C GLN A 51 -10.59 -1.85 -20.12
N HIS A 52 -11.33 -2.96 -20.10
CA HIS A 52 -11.83 -3.63 -21.31
C HIS A 52 -12.77 -2.73 -22.12
N GLU A 53 -13.77 -2.11 -21.48
CA GLU A 53 -14.75 -1.23 -22.12
C GLU A 53 -14.10 0.01 -22.78
N ARG A 54 -13.04 0.53 -22.16
CA ARG A 54 -12.26 1.66 -22.69
C ARG A 54 -11.24 1.26 -23.77
N ARG A 55 -11.19 -0.03 -24.16
CA ARG A 55 -10.26 -0.59 -25.15
C ARG A 55 -8.80 -0.31 -24.80
N HIS A 56 -8.47 -0.30 -23.51
CA HIS A 56 -7.07 -0.27 -23.08
C HIS A 56 -6.41 -1.63 -23.36
N ARG A 57 -5.08 -1.63 -23.53
CA ARG A 57 -4.32 -2.88 -23.48
C ARG A 57 -4.56 -3.50 -22.11
N GLU A 58 -5.10 -4.71 -22.12
CA GLU A 58 -5.43 -5.39 -20.87
C GLU A 58 -4.16 -5.63 -20.04
N PRO A 59 -4.12 -5.15 -18.79
CA PRO A 59 -2.98 -5.37 -17.91
C PRO A 59 -2.97 -6.83 -17.43
N ASP A 60 -1.79 -7.34 -17.06
CA ASP A 60 -1.63 -8.75 -16.68
C ASP A 60 -2.45 -9.10 -15.43
N GLU A 61 -2.65 -8.14 -14.53
CA GLU A 61 -3.49 -8.26 -13.34
C GLU A 61 -4.96 -8.54 -13.69
N CYS A 62 -5.43 -8.12 -14.87
CA CYS A 62 -6.77 -8.44 -15.36
C CYS A 62 -6.79 -9.74 -16.16
N ARG A 63 -5.81 -9.94 -17.05
CA ARG A 63 -5.71 -11.15 -17.89
C ARG A 63 -5.51 -12.43 -17.06
N LEU A 64 -4.77 -12.33 -15.96
CA LEU A 64 -4.45 -13.47 -15.08
C LEU A 64 -5.41 -13.58 -13.89
N GLN A 65 -6.41 -12.70 -13.79
CA GLN A 65 -7.36 -12.71 -12.69
C GLN A 65 -8.11 -14.04 -12.65
N LYS A 66 -8.11 -14.67 -11.47
CA LYS A 66 -8.87 -15.88 -11.21
C LYS A 66 -9.97 -15.58 -10.21
N GLU A 67 -11.01 -16.40 -10.25
CA GLU A 67 -12.07 -16.33 -9.26
C GLU A 67 -11.55 -16.82 -7.90
N PRO A 68 -11.54 -15.96 -6.85
CA PRO A 68 -11.14 -16.36 -5.52
C PRO A 68 -12.27 -17.14 -4.82
N ALA A 69 -11.88 -17.91 -3.80
CA ALA A 69 -12.82 -18.62 -2.93
C ALA A 69 -13.73 -17.64 -2.16
N ASN A 70 -13.15 -16.54 -1.67
CA ASN A 70 -13.90 -15.45 -1.04
C ASN A 70 -14.03 -14.25 -1.99
N LYS A 71 -15.26 -13.83 -2.29
CA LYS A 71 -15.50 -12.71 -3.21
C LYS A 71 -15.04 -11.35 -2.66
N ALA A 72 -14.90 -11.23 -1.34
CA ALA A 72 -14.32 -10.03 -0.74
C ALA A 72 -12.87 -9.80 -1.19
N ASP A 73 -12.16 -10.84 -1.63
CA ASP A 73 -10.77 -10.74 -2.10
C ASP A 73 -10.65 -9.98 -3.44
N PHE A 74 -11.78 -9.69 -4.11
CA PHE A 74 -11.80 -8.74 -5.21
C PHE A 74 -11.68 -7.28 -4.76
N LEU A 75 -11.82 -6.97 -3.48
CA LEU A 75 -11.55 -5.65 -2.93
C LEU A 75 -10.03 -5.50 -2.71
N THR A 76 -9.35 -4.94 -3.71
CA THR A 76 -7.89 -4.82 -3.74
C THR A 76 -7.43 -3.42 -3.32
N VAL A 77 -6.22 -3.33 -2.78
CA VAL A 77 -5.60 -2.05 -2.44
C VAL A 77 -5.20 -1.32 -3.73
N HIS A 78 -5.76 -0.14 -3.96
CA HIS A 78 -5.31 0.77 -5.02
C HIS A 78 -4.17 1.66 -4.52
N GLY A 79 -4.32 2.21 -3.31
CA GLY A 79 -3.31 3.06 -2.72
C GLY A 79 -3.73 3.66 -1.38
N LEU A 80 -2.76 4.27 -0.71
CA LEU A 80 -2.97 5.07 0.49
C LEU A 80 -2.39 6.45 0.22
N TRP A 81 -3.25 7.47 0.11
CA TRP A 81 -2.85 8.80 -0.33
C TRP A 81 -3.01 9.81 0.81
N PRO A 82 -1.93 10.51 1.23
CA PRO A 82 -2.04 11.61 2.19
C PRO A 82 -2.89 12.75 1.62
N GLY A 83 -3.68 13.39 2.49
CA GLY A 83 -4.29 14.69 2.20
C GLY A 83 -3.23 15.76 1.90
N LEU A 84 -3.65 16.90 1.35
CA LEU A 84 -2.75 18.02 1.04
C LEU A 84 -2.09 18.57 2.32
N PRO A 85 -0.75 18.50 2.46
CA PRO A 85 -0.06 19.05 3.63
C PRO A 85 -0.15 20.58 3.68
N LYS A 86 -0.37 21.16 4.86
CA LYS A 86 -0.53 22.62 5.03
C LYS A 86 0.72 23.39 4.57
N SER A 87 1.90 22.84 4.81
CA SER A 87 3.21 23.38 4.41
C SER A 87 3.37 23.46 2.89
N ILE A 88 2.78 22.52 2.14
CA ILE A 88 2.74 22.52 0.67
C ILE A 88 1.65 23.48 0.18
N ALA A 89 0.48 23.48 0.81
CA ALA A 89 -0.61 24.40 0.49
C ALA A 89 -0.18 25.88 0.63
N ALA A 90 0.61 26.20 1.66
CA ALA A 90 1.19 27.51 1.90
C ALA A 90 2.10 28.02 0.76
N ARG A 91 2.51 27.14 -0.17
CA ARG A 91 3.29 27.47 -1.37
C ARG A 91 2.43 27.60 -2.63
N GLY A 92 1.11 27.73 -2.48
CA GLY A 92 0.16 27.96 -3.58
C GLY A 92 -0.29 26.69 -4.30
N VAL A 93 -0.09 25.51 -3.71
CA VAL A 93 -0.62 24.24 -4.24
C VAL A 93 -2.04 24.06 -3.73
N ASP A 94 -3.00 23.93 -4.65
CA ASP A 94 -4.39 23.62 -4.32
C ASP A 94 -4.66 22.11 -4.32
N GLN A 95 -5.87 21.71 -3.88
CA GLN A 95 -6.28 20.31 -3.81
C GLN A 95 -6.27 19.62 -5.16
N ARG A 96 -6.70 20.30 -6.23
CA ARG A 96 -6.76 19.73 -7.57
C ARG A 96 -5.35 19.40 -8.08
N ARG A 97 -4.39 20.29 -7.84
CA ARG A 97 -2.99 20.08 -8.19
C ARG A 97 -2.38 18.96 -7.34
N TRP A 98 -2.68 18.94 -6.03
CA TRP A 98 -2.22 17.87 -5.14
C TRP A 98 -2.72 16.49 -5.59
N GLN A 99 -4.01 16.34 -5.87
CA GLN A 99 -4.57 15.07 -6.34
C GLN A 99 -3.98 14.62 -7.69
N ARG A 100 -3.63 15.56 -8.56
CA ARG A 100 -3.08 15.25 -9.87
C ARG A 100 -1.61 14.82 -9.83
N PHE A 101 -0.79 15.47 -9.01
CA PHE A 101 0.67 15.31 -9.06
C PHE A 101 1.29 14.75 -7.78
N GLY A 102 0.59 14.80 -6.65
CA GLY A 102 1.09 14.38 -5.34
C GLY A 102 2.48 14.93 -5.05
N CYS A 103 3.40 14.03 -4.75
CA CYS A 103 4.83 14.32 -4.52
C CYS A 103 5.51 15.11 -5.66
N ALA A 104 5.05 15.01 -6.90
CA ALA A 104 5.60 15.72 -8.06
C ALA A 104 5.05 17.14 -8.25
N THR A 105 4.16 17.62 -7.37
CA THR A 105 3.63 18.98 -7.46
C THR A 105 4.72 20.06 -7.30
N ARG A 106 4.46 21.24 -7.87
CA ARG A 106 5.37 22.40 -7.85
C ARG A 106 4.74 23.57 -7.07
N PRO A 107 5.56 24.36 -6.33
CA PRO A 107 7.03 24.35 -6.34
C PRO A 107 7.68 23.30 -5.43
N ILE A 108 6.93 22.76 -4.47
CA ILE A 108 7.35 21.69 -3.57
C ILE A 108 6.25 20.62 -3.50
N PRO A 109 6.57 19.34 -3.25
CA PRO A 109 7.93 18.82 -3.02
C PRO A 109 8.78 18.71 -4.29
N ASN A 110 8.16 18.78 -5.48
CA ASN A 110 8.83 18.72 -6.78
C ASN A 110 9.74 17.48 -6.94
N LEU A 111 9.28 16.32 -6.41
CA LEU A 111 9.91 15.03 -6.70
C LEU A 111 9.73 14.68 -8.18
N PRO A 112 10.61 13.82 -8.75
CA PRO A 112 10.45 13.36 -10.13
C PRO A 112 9.08 12.72 -10.37
N GLU A 113 8.38 13.18 -11.40
CA GLU A 113 7.15 12.53 -11.86
C GLU A 113 7.53 11.17 -12.47
N VAL A 114 6.85 10.10 -12.03
CA VAL A 114 6.98 8.79 -12.66
C VAL A 114 6.44 8.91 -14.07
N LYS A 115 7.34 8.87 -15.07
CA LYS A 115 6.92 8.73 -16.46
C LYS A 115 6.28 7.36 -16.61
N ALA A 116 4.99 7.30 -16.93
CA ALA A 116 4.38 6.05 -17.37
C ALA A 116 5.22 5.54 -18.55
N SER A 117 5.74 4.31 -18.47
CA SER A 117 6.41 3.68 -19.61
C SER A 117 5.36 3.61 -20.72
N ARG A 118 5.52 4.44 -21.75
CA ARG A 118 4.71 4.38 -22.97
C ARG A 118 5.26 3.30 -23.87
#